data_AF-A0A8D9B1U0-F1
#
_entry.id   AF-A0A8D9B1U0-F1
#
_cell.length_a   1.000
_cell.length_b   1.000
_cell.length_c   1.000
_cell.angle_alpha   90.00
_cell.angle_beta   90.00
_cell.angle_gamma   90.00
#
_symmetry.space_group_name_H-M   'P 1'
#
loop_
_entity.id
_entity.type
_entity.pdbx_description
1 polymer ?
#
loop_
_entity_poly.entity_id
_entity_poly.type
_entity_poly.pdbx_seq_one_letter_code
_entity_poly.pdbx_strand_id
1 'polypeptide(L)'
;MAGSPGSPGTILNFIPFVSSIEPTFWYKLSEIKLDEDKLKEVPRPVQGFFNHNSSCKLYVNSSSFSRSPSTESFDYVAEGTLLNLNSLESFKALDKTEVLTKQGQEILKAMNSGDIFDNLKMLSNFFVLTFADLKKYHFYYWLGFPAPATPTYQLVSNKTLTSVLSESEFASLYEECDKLPAKYQTHFGIQRLQNGKCKALPLKELLDVFNQDDFDRENFFLVYSDPSNFETYPGWSLRNLLYLVNYKCPKCLVKKSVQVICLRNRSSRNQVTPNIVLAVQLSQEKKIPAEEDGGGEIKFVGWEKNERGKFGPRHVSLKETMDPTRLASSSID
;
A
#
# COMPACT_ATOMS: atom_id res chain seq x y z
N MET A 1 26.13 -13.72 15.27
CA MET A 1 25.27 -12.74 15.96
C MET A 1 24.28 -12.19 14.95
N ALA A 2 23.03 -12.66 14.97
CA ALA A 2 21.98 -12.07 14.14
C ALA A 2 21.65 -10.70 14.75
N GLY A 3 21.88 -9.62 14.01
CA GLY A 3 21.56 -8.27 14.46
C GLY A 3 20.08 -8.15 14.84
N SER A 4 19.77 -7.34 15.85
CA SER A 4 18.39 -7.06 16.24
C SER A 4 17.57 -6.63 15.02
N PRO A 5 16.31 -7.09 14.87
CA PRO A 5 15.43 -6.65 13.80
C PRO A 5 15.40 -5.10 13.72
N GLY A 6 15.73 -4.54 12.54
CA GLY A 6 15.80 -3.09 12.33
C GLY A 6 17.18 -2.44 12.54
N SER A 7 18.24 -3.24 12.77
CA SER A 7 19.63 -2.75 12.81
C SER A 7 20.22 -2.55 11.40
N PRO A 8 21.09 -1.55 11.18
CA PRO A 8 21.85 -1.37 9.94
C PRO A 8 22.54 -2.66 9.47
N GLY A 9 22.52 -2.91 8.16
CA GLY A 9 23.08 -4.12 7.54
C GLY A 9 22.14 -5.33 7.54
N THR A 10 20.89 -5.18 8.03
CA THR A 10 19.88 -6.25 7.99
C THR A 10 18.92 -6.09 6.81
N ILE A 11 18.19 -7.16 6.49
CA ILE A 11 17.10 -7.12 5.52
C ILE A 11 16.00 -6.18 6.05
N LEU A 12 15.60 -5.22 5.23
CA LEU A 12 14.50 -4.31 5.51
C LEU A 12 13.18 -5.09 5.57
N ASN A 13 12.53 -5.01 6.72
CA ASN A 13 11.19 -5.57 6.94
C ASN A 13 10.13 -4.46 6.83
N PHE A 14 8.91 -4.86 6.50
CA PHE A 14 7.80 -3.96 6.22
C PHE A 14 6.59 -4.35 7.07
N ILE A 15 5.89 -3.35 7.63
CA ILE A 15 4.65 -3.58 8.37
C ILE A 15 3.51 -3.77 7.37
N PRO A 16 2.83 -4.94 7.36
CA PRO A 16 1.72 -5.20 6.45
C PRO A 16 0.53 -4.29 6.78
N PHE A 17 -0.28 -4.00 5.77
CA PHE A 17 -1.61 -3.44 6.02
C PHE A 17 -2.48 -4.44 6.78
N VAL A 18 -3.38 -3.90 7.60
CA VAL A 18 -4.41 -4.64 8.32
C VAL A 18 -5.77 -4.11 7.89
N SER A 19 -6.68 -4.99 7.52
CA SER A 19 -8.01 -4.60 7.06
C SER A 19 -8.93 -4.19 8.21
N SER A 20 -9.74 -3.15 7.97
CA SER A 20 -10.84 -2.73 8.84
C SER A 20 -12.08 -2.54 7.97
N ILE A 21 -13.03 -3.46 8.05
CA ILE A 21 -14.24 -3.45 7.22
C ILE A 21 -15.41 -2.95 8.05
N GLU A 22 -16.00 -1.83 7.65
CA GLU A 22 -17.21 -1.30 8.29
C GLU A 22 -18.45 -2.12 7.89
N PRO A 23 -19.47 -2.22 8.76
CA PRO A 23 -20.73 -2.88 8.42
C PRO A 23 -21.35 -2.39 7.10
N THR A 24 -21.27 -1.07 6.84
CA THR A 24 -21.74 -0.38 5.62
C THR A 24 -21.23 -1.00 4.32
N PHE A 25 -20.00 -1.54 4.32
CA PHE A 25 -19.42 -2.26 3.19
C PHE A 25 -20.26 -3.47 2.80
N TRP A 26 -20.68 -4.27 3.79
CA TRP A 26 -21.40 -5.52 3.57
C TRP A 26 -22.83 -5.28 3.10
N TYR A 27 -23.50 -4.24 3.60
CA TYR A 27 -24.82 -3.84 3.11
C TYR A 27 -24.72 -3.49 1.63
N LYS A 28 -23.73 -2.66 1.26
CA LYS A 28 -23.54 -2.26 -0.12
C LYS A 28 -23.14 -3.43 -1.03
N LEU A 29 -22.29 -4.33 -0.56
CA LEU A 29 -21.94 -5.55 -1.29
C LEU A 29 -23.16 -6.45 -1.53
N SER A 30 -24.06 -6.56 -0.55
CA SER A 30 -25.28 -7.36 -0.66
C SER A 30 -26.25 -6.78 -1.68
N GLU A 31 -26.45 -5.46 -1.66
CA GLU A 31 -27.23 -4.72 -2.66
C GLU A 31 -26.66 -4.95 -4.07
N ILE A 32 -25.36 -4.72 -4.26
CA ILE A 32 -24.67 -4.94 -5.55
C ILE A 32 -24.81 -6.40 -6.01
N LYS A 33 -24.67 -7.38 -5.10
CA LYS A 33 -24.80 -8.80 -5.44
C LYS A 33 -26.22 -9.16 -5.89
N LEU A 34 -27.25 -8.60 -5.28
CA LEU A 34 -28.65 -8.89 -5.62
C LEU A 34 -29.09 -8.18 -6.90
N ASP A 35 -28.71 -6.91 -7.04
CA ASP A 35 -29.31 -6.01 -8.04
C ASP A 35 -28.46 -5.94 -9.32
N GLU A 36 -27.12 -5.89 -9.18
CA GLU A 36 -26.19 -5.71 -10.30
C GLU A 36 -25.54 -7.02 -10.75
N ASP A 37 -24.78 -7.67 -9.87
CA ASP A 37 -23.91 -8.80 -10.23
C ASP A 37 -24.74 -10.09 -10.44
N LYS A 38 -25.75 -10.32 -9.59
CA LYS A 38 -26.60 -11.52 -9.60
C LYS A 38 -25.76 -12.80 -9.49
N LEU A 39 -25.62 -13.53 -10.60
CA LEU A 39 -24.83 -14.76 -10.69
C LEU A 39 -23.44 -14.51 -11.30
N LYS A 40 -23.11 -13.28 -11.70
CA LYS A 40 -21.82 -12.95 -12.31
C LYS A 40 -20.74 -12.85 -11.23
N GLU A 41 -19.65 -13.58 -11.41
CA GLU A 41 -18.43 -13.49 -10.58
C GLU A 41 -17.39 -12.62 -11.31
N VAL A 42 -17.58 -11.30 -11.30
CA VAL A 42 -16.74 -10.36 -12.05
C VAL A 42 -15.91 -9.51 -11.08
N PRO A 43 -14.59 -9.32 -11.34
CA PRO A 43 -13.78 -8.39 -10.56
C PRO A 43 -14.31 -6.95 -10.65
N ARG A 44 -14.46 -6.30 -9.51
CA ARG A 44 -14.99 -4.93 -9.38
C ARG A 44 -13.94 -3.99 -8.80
N PRO A 45 -13.65 -2.84 -9.44
CA PRO A 45 -12.81 -1.82 -8.83
C PRO A 45 -13.44 -1.28 -7.54
N VAL A 46 -12.64 -1.20 -6.49
CA VAL A 46 -13.02 -0.64 -5.19
C VAL A 46 -11.90 0.27 -4.67
N GLN A 47 -12.23 1.13 -3.71
CA GLN A 47 -11.29 2.02 -3.05
C GLN A 47 -11.17 1.69 -1.57
N GLY A 48 -9.96 1.77 -1.06
CA GLY A 48 -9.65 1.65 0.36
C GLY A 48 -9.11 2.96 0.89
N PHE A 49 -9.26 3.19 2.18
CA PHE A 49 -8.88 4.45 2.80
C PHE A 49 -7.89 4.20 3.93
N PHE A 50 -6.85 5.03 4.03
CA PHE A 50 -5.90 4.95 5.13
C PHE A 50 -5.40 6.33 5.51
N ASN A 51 -4.83 6.42 6.70
CA ASN A 51 -4.24 7.63 7.25
C ASN A 51 -3.00 7.23 8.06
N HIS A 52 -2.26 8.22 8.55
CA HIS A 52 -1.05 7.95 9.31
C HIS A 52 -1.30 7.53 10.77
N ASN A 53 -2.49 7.81 11.31
CA ASN A 53 -2.80 7.61 12.73
C ASN A 53 -3.28 6.19 13.06
N SER A 54 -3.48 5.33 12.06
CA SER A 54 -4.18 4.06 12.22
C SER A 54 -3.28 2.83 12.17
N SER A 55 -1.96 2.99 12.32
CA SER A 55 -0.99 1.88 12.42
C SER A 55 -1.12 0.86 11.28
N CYS A 56 -0.98 1.31 10.04
CA CYS A 56 -1.16 0.50 8.83
C CYS A 56 -2.57 -0.11 8.65
N LYS A 57 -3.64 0.48 9.19
CA LYS A 57 -5.00 0.04 8.86
C LYS A 57 -5.47 0.57 7.51
N LEU A 58 -6.06 -0.31 6.71
CA LEU A 58 -6.83 0.02 5.52
C LEU A 58 -8.32 -0.17 5.79
N TYR A 59 -9.08 0.90 5.66
CA TYR A 59 -10.52 0.95 5.87
C TYR A 59 -11.28 0.75 4.57
N VAL A 60 -12.34 -0.05 4.61
CA VAL A 60 -13.31 -0.20 3.51
C VAL A 60 -14.73 -0.12 4.06
N ASN A 61 -15.60 0.60 3.36
CA ASN A 61 -16.96 0.91 3.77
C ASN A 61 -17.87 1.03 2.53
N SER A 62 -19.10 1.55 2.65
CA SER A 62 -19.98 1.70 1.49
C SER A 62 -19.43 2.63 0.39
N SER A 63 -18.64 3.65 0.75
CA SER A 63 -18.05 4.57 -0.23
C SER A 63 -16.90 3.94 -1.03
N SER A 64 -16.37 2.79 -0.58
CA SER A 64 -15.40 1.99 -1.34
C SER A 64 -15.89 1.56 -2.72
N PHE A 65 -17.21 1.53 -2.95
CA PHE A 65 -17.81 1.18 -4.25
C PHE A 65 -18.05 2.40 -5.15
N SER A 66 -17.85 3.62 -4.64
CA SER A 66 -18.04 4.87 -5.37
C SER A 66 -16.82 5.24 -6.21
N ARG A 67 -17.03 5.83 -7.38
CA ARG A 67 -15.94 6.32 -8.25
C ARG A 67 -15.37 7.68 -7.78
N SER A 68 -16.16 8.44 -7.04
CA SER A 68 -15.78 9.74 -6.46
C SER A 68 -15.64 9.60 -4.94
N PRO A 69 -14.42 9.49 -4.40
CA PRO A 69 -14.23 9.37 -2.96
C PRO A 69 -14.59 10.67 -2.25
N SER A 70 -15.31 10.57 -1.14
CA SER A 70 -15.28 11.60 -0.09
C SER A 70 -14.11 11.26 0.84
N THR A 71 -13.03 12.04 0.79
CA THR A 71 -11.83 11.85 1.64
C THR A 71 -11.94 12.60 2.96
N GLU A 72 -13.15 12.97 3.39
CA GLU A 72 -13.36 13.92 4.51
C GLU A 72 -12.75 13.46 5.85
N SER A 73 -12.50 12.16 6.03
CA SER A 73 -11.91 11.59 7.26
C SER A 73 -10.60 10.82 7.05
N PHE A 74 -10.10 10.71 5.82
CA PHE A 74 -8.91 9.90 5.51
C PHE A 74 -7.91 10.70 4.67
N ASP A 75 -6.63 10.53 4.98
CA ASP A 75 -5.56 11.25 4.29
C ASP A 75 -5.36 10.74 2.86
N TYR A 76 -5.55 9.42 2.63
CA TYR A 76 -5.17 8.77 1.38
C TYR A 76 -6.13 7.67 0.93
N VAL A 77 -6.11 7.44 -0.39
CA VAL A 77 -6.89 6.43 -1.08
C VAL A 77 -5.94 5.38 -1.67
N ALA A 78 -6.23 4.12 -1.39
CA ALA A 78 -5.66 2.95 -2.04
C ALA A 78 -6.61 2.44 -3.11
N GLU A 79 -6.07 1.93 -4.22
CA GLU A 79 -6.85 1.27 -5.25
C GLU A 79 -6.96 -0.22 -4.97
N GLY A 80 -8.10 -0.82 -5.26
CA GLY A 80 -8.24 -2.26 -5.12
C GLY A 80 -9.28 -2.89 -6.00
N THR A 81 -9.34 -4.20 -5.91
CA THR A 81 -10.25 -5.03 -6.69
C THR A 81 -10.99 -5.98 -5.75
N LEU A 82 -12.30 -6.07 -5.91
CA LEU A 82 -13.16 -7.01 -5.19
C LEU A 82 -13.59 -8.14 -6.12
N LEU A 83 -13.51 -9.37 -5.64
CA LEU A 83 -14.11 -10.53 -6.29
C LEU A 83 -15.00 -11.26 -5.30
N ASN A 84 -16.32 -11.20 -5.52
CA ASN A 84 -17.28 -11.99 -4.77
C ASN A 84 -17.62 -13.26 -5.55
N LEU A 85 -17.46 -14.40 -4.89
CA LEU A 85 -17.86 -15.70 -5.42
C LEU A 85 -19.27 -16.07 -4.96
N ASN A 86 -19.92 -16.96 -5.71
CA ASN A 86 -21.30 -17.37 -5.49
C ASN A 86 -21.45 -18.53 -4.52
N SER A 87 -20.40 -19.34 -4.32
CA SER A 87 -20.44 -20.54 -3.47
C SER A 87 -19.25 -20.59 -2.52
N LEU A 88 -19.44 -21.24 -1.37
CA LEU A 88 -18.37 -21.46 -0.41
C LEU A 88 -17.33 -22.43 -0.97
N GLU A 89 -17.78 -23.38 -1.79
CA GLU A 89 -16.97 -24.39 -2.46
C GLU A 89 -16.00 -23.73 -3.45
N SER A 90 -16.49 -22.85 -4.32
CA SER A 90 -15.63 -22.07 -5.23
C SER A 90 -14.68 -21.17 -4.46
N PHE A 91 -15.15 -20.54 -3.38
CA PHE A 91 -14.29 -19.74 -2.51
C PHE A 91 -13.14 -20.54 -1.90
N LYS A 92 -13.39 -21.77 -1.45
CA LYS A 92 -12.34 -22.64 -0.89
C LYS A 92 -11.40 -23.18 -1.97
N ALA A 93 -11.93 -23.56 -3.12
CA ALA A 93 -11.17 -24.20 -4.21
C ALA A 93 -10.33 -23.22 -5.04
N LEU A 94 -10.68 -21.93 -5.07
CA LEU A 94 -9.95 -20.92 -5.85
C LEU A 94 -8.47 -20.85 -5.43
N ASP A 95 -7.57 -20.89 -6.41
CA ASP A 95 -6.13 -20.73 -6.17
C ASP A 95 -5.81 -19.30 -5.74
N LYS A 96 -5.52 -19.13 -4.45
CA LYS A 96 -5.23 -17.82 -3.84
C LYS A 96 -3.87 -17.27 -4.29
N THR A 97 -2.94 -18.12 -4.67
CA THR A 97 -1.62 -17.71 -5.17
C THR A 97 -1.75 -17.18 -6.58
N GLU A 98 -2.51 -17.84 -7.44
CA GLU A 98 -2.79 -17.38 -8.81
C GLU A 98 -3.54 -16.05 -8.79
N VAL A 99 -4.56 -15.91 -7.94
CA VAL A 99 -5.31 -14.66 -7.77
C VAL A 99 -4.40 -13.49 -7.41
N LEU A 100 -3.53 -13.67 -6.42
CA LEU A 100 -2.61 -12.61 -6.00
C LEU A 100 -1.58 -12.29 -7.09
N THR A 101 -1.14 -13.31 -7.84
CA THR A 101 -0.20 -13.15 -8.96
C THR A 101 -0.81 -12.34 -10.09
N LYS A 102 -2.07 -12.63 -10.47
CA LYS A 102 -2.82 -11.84 -11.46
C LYS A 102 -2.95 -10.37 -11.04
N GLN A 103 -3.27 -10.09 -9.78
CA GLN A 103 -3.33 -8.70 -9.30
C GLN A 103 -1.96 -8.01 -9.33
N GLY A 104 -0.91 -8.75 -8.95
CA GLY A 104 0.46 -8.25 -9.03
C GLY A 104 0.92 -7.94 -10.45
N GLN A 105 0.54 -8.76 -11.42
CA GLN A 105 0.85 -8.56 -12.84
C GLN A 105 0.23 -7.27 -13.41
N GLU A 106 -0.97 -6.89 -12.98
CA GLU A 106 -1.57 -5.61 -13.39
C GLU A 106 -0.74 -4.41 -12.88
N ILE A 107 -0.20 -4.49 -11.67
CA ILE A 107 0.73 -3.48 -11.13
C ILE A 107 1.99 -3.42 -12.00
N LEU A 108 2.59 -4.57 -12.33
CA LEU A 108 3.79 -4.62 -13.18
C LEU A 108 3.54 -4.09 -14.59
N LYS A 109 2.39 -4.41 -15.18
CA LYS A 109 1.99 -3.91 -16.49
C LYS A 109 1.92 -2.38 -16.50
N ALA A 110 1.29 -1.79 -15.48
CA ALA A 110 1.24 -0.34 -15.31
C ALA A 110 2.63 0.28 -15.07
N MET A 111 3.52 -0.42 -14.34
CA MET A 111 4.91 0.00 -14.20
C MET A 111 5.64 -0.05 -15.56
N ASN A 112 5.43 -1.08 -16.37
CA ASN A 112 6.05 -1.24 -17.69
C ASN A 112 5.60 -0.13 -18.65
N SER A 113 4.29 0.00 -18.87
CA SER A 113 3.70 1.00 -19.78
C SER A 113 3.95 2.45 -19.35
N GLY A 114 4.16 2.68 -18.05
CA GLY A 114 4.29 4.02 -17.47
C GLY A 114 2.98 4.60 -16.94
N ASP A 115 1.86 3.90 -17.14
CA ASP A 115 0.53 4.31 -16.62
C ASP A 115 0.53 4.45 -15.09
N ILE A 116 1.47 3.79 -14.40
CA ILE A 116 1.67 3.92 -12.95
C ILE A 116 1.85 5.37 -12.51
N PHE A 117 2.42 6.24 -13.35
CA PHE A 117 2.67 7.65 -13.00
C PHE A 117 1.41 8.52 -13.08
N ASP A 118 0.39 8.07 -13.81
CA ASP A 118 -0.92 8.73 -13.84
C ASP A 118 -1.78 8.33 -12.63
N ASN A 119 -1.54 7.13 -12.07
CA ASN A 119 -2.26 6.61 -10.92
C ASN A 119 -1.34 5.91 -9.91
N LEU A 120 -0.63 6.71 -9.11
CA LEU A 120 0.29 6.22 -8.08
C LEU A 120 -0.42 5.47 -6.93
N LYS A 121 -1.75 5.52 -6.84
CA LYS A 121 -2.53 4.78 -5.82
C LYS A 121 -2.38 3.26 -5.97
N MET A 122 -2.05 2.79 -7.17
CA MET A 122 -1.73 1.39 -7.45
C MET A 122 -0.51 0.87 -6.66
N LEU A 123 0.38 1.75 -6.17
CA LEU A 123 1.50 1.33 -5.33
C LEU A 123 1.03 0.83 -3.95
N SER A 124 -0.14 1.26 -3.50
CA SER A 124 -0.81 0.78 -2.29
C SER A 124 -1.98 -0.16 -2.62
N ASN A 125 -1.87 -0.96 -3.69
CA ASN A 125 -2.98 -1.79 -4.16
C ASN A 125 -3.40 -2.86 -3.15
N PHE A 126 -4.70 -3.19 -3.16
CA PHE A 126 -5.27 -4.30 -2.37
C PHE A 126 -6.30 -5.11 -3.16
N PHE A 127 -6.54 -6.33 -2.70
CA PHE A 127 -7.54 -7.24 -3.25
C PHE A 127 -8.47 -7.71 -2.14
N VAL A 128 -9.78 -7.80 -2.43
CA VAL A 128 -10.79 -8.33 -1.51
C VAL A 128 -11.45 -9.54 -2.15
N LEU A 129 -11.14 -10.73 -1.65
CA LEU A 129 -11.88 -11.93 -2.02
C LEU A 129 -13.04 -12.13 -1.05
N THR A 130 -14.25 -12.34 -1.54
CA THR A 130 -15.42 -12.59 -0.68
C THR A 130 -16.28 -13.76 -1.16
N PHE A 131 -17.02 -14.33 -0.23
CA PHE A 131 -18.22 -15.12 -0.47
C PHE A 131 -19.29 -14.64 0.51
N ALA A 132 -20.35 -14.04 -0.02
CA ALA A 132 -21.51 -13.58 0.74
C ALA A 132 -22.66 -14.60 0.70
N ASP A 133 -22.98 -15.23 1.83
CA ASP A 133 -24.19 -16.02 2.06
C ASP A 133 -25.31 -15.07 2.54
N LEU A 134 -26.03 -14.50 1.58
CA LEU A 134 -27.11 -13.54 1.85
C LEU A 134 -28.34 -14.17 2.52
N LYS A 135 -28.46 -15.51 2.53
CA LYS A 135 -29.54 -16.19 3.23
C LYS A 135 -29.27 -16.26 4.73
N LYS A 136 -28.01 -16.44 5.12
CA LYS A 136 -27.58 -16.52 6.53
C LYS A 136 -26.97 -15.23 7.06
N TYR A 137 -26.76 -14.23 6.21
CA TYR A 137 -26.02 -13.00 6.51
C TYR A 137 -24.60 -13.29 7.01
N HIS A 138 -23.98 -14.33 6.42
CA HIS A 138 -22.59 -14.73 6.71
C HIS A 138 -21.69 -14.30 5.56
N PHE A 139 -20.58 -13.64 5.90
CA PHE A 139 -19.62 -13.14 4.94
C PHE A 139 -18.26 -13.74 5.24
N TYR A 140 -17.72 -14.47 4.28
CA TYR A 140 -16.37 -15.01 4.30
C TYR A 140 -15.50 -14.12 3.42
N TYR A 141 -14.33 -13.72 3.90
CA TYR A 141 -13.51 -12.78 3.17
C TYR A 141 -12.02 -12.95 3.44
N TRP A 142 -11.19 -12.48 2.52
CA TRP A 142 -9.75 -12.44 2.70
C TRP A 142 -9.18 -11.26 1.91
N LEU A 143 -8.43 -10.39 2.59
CA LEU A 143 -7.72 -9.29 1.92
C LEU A 143 -6.29 -9.69 1.58
N GLY A 144 -5.84 -9.26 0.41
CA GLY A 144 -4.46 -9.34 -0.03
C GLY A 144 -3.93 -7.96 -0.37
N PHE A 145 -2.64 -7.74 -0.14
CA PHE A 145 -1.92 -6.51 -0.47
C PHE A 145 -0.76 -6.86 -1.41
N PRO A 146 -1.01 -7.03 -2.72
CA PRO A 146 -0.03 -7.58 -3.65
C PRO A 146 1.27 -6.78 -3.63
N ALA A 147 2.37 -7.47 -3.34
CA ALA A 147 3.72 -6.93 -3.44
C ALA A 147 4.70 -8.00 -3.94
N PRO A 148 5.68 -7.64 -4.78
CA PRO A 148 6.72 -8.57 -5.20
C PRO A 148 7.47 -9.16 -3.99
N ALA A 149 7.68 -10.47 -4.00
CA ALA A 149 8.46 -11.16 -2.97
C ALA A 149 9.97 -10.88 -3.11
N THR A 150 10.41 -10.57 -4.33
CA THR A 150 11.79 -10.26 -4.69
C THR A 150 11.84 -9.02 -5.60
N PRO A 151 12.94 -8.25 -5.59
CA PRO A 151 14.13 -8.45 -4.76
C PRO A 151 13.87 -8.09 -3.28
N THR A 152 14.82 -8.46 -2.41
CA THR A 152 14.84 -7.98 -1.03
C THR A 152 15.77 -6.78 -0.91
N TYR A 153 15.51 -5.94 0.08
CA TYR A 153 16.25 -4.70 0.31
C TYR A 153 16.97 -4.75 1.66
N GLN A 154 18.13 -4.12 1.75
CA GLN A 154 18.90 -3.94 2.97
C GLN A 154 18.69 -2.54 3.52
N LEU A 155 18.57 -2.45 4.84
CA LEU A 155 18.58 -1.20 5.58
C LEU A 155 20.05 -0.80 5.85
N VAL A 156 20.51 0.29 5.25
CA VAL A 156 21.86 0.82 5.45
C VAL A 156 21.91 1.77 6.65
N SER A 157 20.89 2.61 6.84
CA SER A 157 20.76 3.46 8.01
C SER A 157 19.31 3.84 8.27
N ASN A 158 18.97 4.11 9.53
CA ASN A 158 17.70 4.69 9.94
C ASN A 158 17.98 5.93 10.80
N LYS A 159 17.42 7.08 10.41
CA LYS A 159 17.60 8.36 11.09
C LYS A 159 16.23 9.04 11.27
N THR A 160 16.09 9.88 12.29
CA THR A 160 14.91 10.76 12.37
C THR A 160 15.03 11.86 11.30
N LEU A 161 13.90 12.31 10.76
CA LEU A 161 13.90 13.36 9.73
C LEU A 161 14.57 14.65 10.21
N THR A 162 14.37 15.02 11.48
CA THR A 162 14.98 16.19 12.12
C THR A 162 16.49 16.09 12.33
N SER A 163 17.07 14.88 12.27
CA SER A 163 18.53 14.70 12.29
C SER A 163 19.18 14.79 10.90
N VAL A 164 18.36 14.82 9.85
CA VAL A 164 18.81 14.85 8.44
C VAL A 164 18.57 16.22 7.81
N LEU A 165 17.39 16.81 8.06
CA LEU A 165 17.01 18.13 7.55
C LEU A 165 17.15 19.19 8.62
N SER A 166 17.60 20.39 8.22
CA SER A 166 17.56 21.58 9.08
C SER A 166 16.12 22.00 9.37
N GLU A 167 15.91 22.89 10.35
CA GLU A 167 14.57 23.43 10.64
C GLU A 167 13.94 24.14 9.42
N SER A 168 14.75 24.86 8.64
CA SER A 168 14.28 25.55 7.44
C SER A 168 13.89 24.59 6.31
N GLU A 169 14.66 23.52 6.14
CA GLU A 169 14.39 22.47 5.15
C GLU A 169 13.14 21.67 5.55
N PHE A 170 13.03 21.35 6.84
CA PHE A 170 11.88 20.67 7.40
C PHE A 170 10.59 21.48 7.19
N ALA A 171 10.59 22.79 7.45
CA ALA A 171 9.43 23.64 7.17
C ALA A 171 9.11 23.70 5.67
N SER A 172 10.14 23.88 4.84
CA SER A 172 9.99 23.94 3.38
C SER A 172 9.46 22.63 2.78
N LEU A 173 9.80 21.47 3.36
CA LEU A 173 9.27 20.17 2.93
C LEU A 173 7.74 20.15 2.97
N TYR A 174 7.13 20.57 4.09
CA TYR A 174 5.67 20.56 4.24
C TYR A 174 4.99 21.55 3.30
N GLU A 175 5.55 22.75 3.14
CA GLU A 175 5.04 23.73 2.17
C GLU A 175 5.04 23.17 0.73
N GLU A 176 6.10 22.46 0.34
CA GLU A 176 6.18 21.84 -0.97
C GLU A 176 5.24 20.64 -1.12
N CYS A 177 5.03 19.86 -0.05
CA CYS A 177 4.05 18.77 -0.04
C CYS A 177 2.62 19.28 -0.28
N ASP A 178 2.26 20.42 0.33
CA ASP A 178 0.92 21.00 0.19
C ASP A 178 0.68 21.60 -1.21
N LYS A 179 1.74 22.02 -1.90
CA LYS A 179 1.67 22.50 -3.30
C LYS A 179 1.51 21.38 -4.31
N LEU A 180 1.86 20.14 -3.97
CA LEU A 180 1.72 19.01 -4.89
C LEU A 180 0.23 18.72 -5.16
N PRO A 181 -0.16 18.46 -6.41
CA PRO A 181 -1.46 17.90 -6.72
C PRO A 181 -1.76 16.64 -5.88
N ALA A 182 -3.01 16.46 -5.45
CA ALA A 182 -3.43 15.35 -4.60
C ALA A 182 -3.01 13.96 -5.12
N LYS A 183 -2.89 13.78 -6.44
CA LYS A 183 -2.41 12.53 -7.05
C LYS A 183 -0.93 12.20 -6.77
N TYR A 184 -0.09 13.19 -6.50
CA TYR A 184 1.35 13.01 -6.22
C TYR A 184 1.67 13.04 -4.73
N GLN A 185 0.72 13.43 -3.91
CA GLN A 185 0.89 13.63 -2.48
C GLN A 185 1.20 12.35 -1.67
N THR A 186 1.05 11.16 -2.27
CA THR A 186 1.38 9.87 -1.63
C THR A 186 2.78 9.37 -1.94
N HIS A 187 3.33 9.72 -3.11
CA HIS A 187 4.62 9.24 -3.60
C HIS A 187 5.25 10.31 -4.49
N PHE A 188 6.38 10.87 -4.07
CA PHE A 188 7.03 11.99 -4.74
C PHE A 188 8.52 12.04 -4.41
N GLY A 189 9.24 12.99 -5.01
CA GLY A 189 10.63 13.27 -4.71
C GLY A 189 10.81 14.59 -3.98
N ILE A 190 11.86 14.67 -3.18
CA ILE A 190 12.33 15.91 -2.58
C ILE A 190 13.79 16.11 -2.95
N GLN A 191 14.09 17.30 -3.46
CA GLN A 191 15.45 17.79 -3.65
C GLN A 191 15.78 18.80 -2.55
N ARG A 192 16.89 18.60 -1.85
CA ARG A 192 17.49 19.57 -0.96
C ARG A 192 18.26 20.61 -1.77
N LEU A 193 18.05 21.89 -1.46
CA LEU A 193 18.68 23.02 -2.13
C LEU A 193 19.72 23.68 -1.22
N GLN A 194 20.75 24.27 -1.81
CA GLN A 194 21.84 24.92 -1.08
C GLN A 194 21.39 26.13 -0.23
N ASN A 195 20.21 26.68 -0.50
CA ASN A 195 19.62 27.80 0.24
C ASN A 195 18.84 27.35 1.50
N GLY A 196 18.99 26.09 1.93
CA GLY A 196 18.30 25.56 3.10
C GLY A 196 16.80 25.35 2.90
N LYS A 197 16.36 25.16 1.64
CA LYS A 197 14.97 24.82 1.28
C LYS A 197 14.90 23.47 0.58
N CYS A 198 13.69 22.97 0.44
CA CYS A 198 13.37 21.79 -0.34
C CYS A 198 12.59 22.18 -1.61
N LYS A 199 12.65 21.33 -2.64
CA LYS A 199 11.79 21.37 -3.81
C LYS A 199 11.11 20.03 -3.97
N ALA A 200 9.78 20.02 -4.08
CA ALA A 200 9.06 18.80 -4.45
C ALA A 200 9.18 18.51 -5.95
N LEU A 201 9.32 17.24 -6.28
CA LEU A 201 9.40 16.71 -7.63
C LEU A 201 8.30 15.64 -7.81
N PRO A 202 7.54 15.64 -8.90
CA PRO A 202 6.78 14.47 -9.31
C PRO A 202 7.68 13.22 -9.32
N LEU A 203 7.13 12.06 -8.94
CA LEU A 203 7.92 10.84 -8.82
C LEU A 203 8.69 10.51 -10.11
N LYS A 204 8.08 10.71 -11.28
CA LYS A 204 8.71 10.49 -12.59
C LYS A 204 9.99 11.32 -12.76
N GLU A 205 9.95 12.61 -12.42
CA GLU A 205 11.11 13.50 -12.53
C GLU A 205 12.24 13.07 -11.58
N LEU A 206 11.90 12.59 -10.37
CA LEU A 206 12.89 12.03 -9.46
C LEU A 206 13.57 10.78 -10.06
N LEU A 207 12.80 9.90 -10.71
CA LEU A 207 13.36 8.71 -11.34
C LEU A 207 14.25 9.06 -12.54
N ASP A 208 13.95 10.13 -13.28
CA ASP A 208 14.83 10.65 -14.33
C ASP A 208 16.18 11.11 -13.75
N VAL A 209 16.18 11.72 -12.56
CA VAL A 209 17.42 12.04 -11.82
C VAL A 209 18.15 10.77 -11.39
N PHE A 210 17.43 9.78 -10.83
CA PHE A 210 18.03 8.52 -10.37
C PHE A 210 18.65 7.67 -11.47
N ASN A 211 18.28 7.91 -12.74
CA ASN A 211 18.88 7.28 -13.91
C ASN A 211 20.20 7.91 -14.36
N GLN A 212 20.57 9.07 -13.82
CA GLN A 212 21.88 9.68 -14.06
C GLN A 212 22.94 8.94 -13.25
N ASP A 213 24.12 8.65 -13.81
CA ASP A 213 25.13 7.82 -13.13
C ASP A 213 25.73 8.52 -11.87
N ASP A 214 25.79 9.86 -11.88
CA ASP A 214 26.50 10.70 -10.90
C ASP A 214 25.61 11.73 -10.17
N PHE A 215 24.30 11.45 -9.99
CA PHE A 215 23.47 12.36 -9.21
C PHE A 215 23.88 12.39 -7.73
N ASP A 216 23.65 13.54 -7.10
CA ASP A 216 23.95 13.78 -5.68
C ASP A 216 22.95 13.07 -4.75
N ARG A 217 23.27 11.83 -4.37
CA ARG A 217 22.41 10.98 -3.54
C ARG A 217 22.07 11.52 -2.17
N GLU A 218 22.84 12.46 -1.65
CA GLU A 218 22.59 13.07 -0.33
C GLU A 218 21.52 14.16 -0.40
N ASN A 219 21.32 14.75 -1.59
CA ASN A 219 20.39 15.84 -1.81
C ASN A 219 19.07 15.42 -2.47
N PHE A 220 18.87 14.14 -2.78
CA PHE A 220 17.60 13.64 -3.34
C PHE A 220 17.00 12.54 -2.46
N PHE A 221 15.72 12.72 -2.14
CA PHE A 221 14.94 11.84 -1.27
C PHE A 221 13.73 11.30 -2.02
N LEU A 222 13.55 9.99 -1.98
CA LEU A 222 12.30 9.35 -2.31
C LEU A 222 11.34 9.52 -1.14
N VAL A 223 10.13 10.02 -1.37
CA VAL A 223 9.15 10.24 -0.30
C VAL A 223 7.91 9.42 -0.57
N TYR A 224 7.40 8.79 0.48
CA TYR A 224 6.07 8.21 0.45
C TYR A 224 5.35 8.44 1.78
N SER A 225 4.03 8.47 1.71
CA SER A 225 3.17 8.55 2.88
C SER A 225 3.13 7.20 3.59
N ASP A 226 3.85 7.12 4.70
CA ASP A 226 4.02 5.90 5.48
C ASP A 226 2.91 5.77 6.53
N PRO A 227 2.02 4.77 6.43
CA PRO A 227 0.99 4.53 7.44
C PRO A 227 1.53 3.81 8.69
N SER A 228 2.82 3.42 8.71
CA SER A 228 3.46 2.78 9.85
C SER A 228 3.71 3.77 10.98
N ASN A 229 3.48 3.29 12.20
CA ASN A 229 3.83 4.01 13.42
C ASN A 229 5.07 3.45 14.14
N PHE A 230 5.81 2.53 13.50
CA PHE A 230 6.98 1.86 14.10
C PHE A 230 8.28 2.60 13.81
N GLU A 231 9.12 2.85 14.82
CA GLU A 231 10.38 3.61 14.69
C GLU A 231 11.34 3.14 13.60
N THR A 232 11.37 1.84 13.29
CA THR A 232 12.35 1.24 12.37
C THR A 232 11.74 0.55 11.15
N TYR A 233 10.40 0.38 11.11
CA TYR A 233 9.75 -0.40 10.06
C TYR A 233 8.84 0.47 9.20
N PRO A 234 9.12 0.60 7.89
CA PRO A 234 8.23 1.25 6.93
C PRO A 234 6.95 0.43 6.70
N GLY A 235 5.91 1.09 6.23
CA GLY A 235 4.66 0.47 5.79
C GLY A 235 4.82 -0.37 4.51
N TRP A 236 3.80 -1.17 4.23
CA TRP A 236 3.83 -2.20 3.19
C TRP A 236 4.03 -1.67 1.77
N SER A 237 3.45 -0.52 1.44
CA SER A 237 3.47 0.07 0.09
C SER A 237 4.88 0.44 -0.39
N LEU A 238 5.83 0.65 0.54
CA LEU A 238 7.22 0.90 0.18
C LEU A 238 7.82 -0.25 -0.64
N ARG A 239 7.33 -1.50 -0.49
CA ARG A 239 7.77 -2.64 -1.33
C ARG A 239 7.54 -2.39 -2.81
N ASN A 240 6.35 -1.91 -3.18
CA ASN A 240 5.97 -1.64 -4.56
C ASN A 240 6.71 -0.42 -5.10
N LEU A 241 6.90 0.61 -4.27
CA LEU A 241 7.67 1.79 -4.64
C LEU A 241 9.15 1.45 -4.90
N LEU A 242 9.80 0.71 -4.01
CA LEU A 242 11.20 0.29 -4.21
C LEU A 242 11.33 -0.63 -5.43
N TYR A 243 10.33 -1.46 -5.70
CA TYR A 243 10.30 -2.28 -6.90
C TYR A 243 10.23 -1.41 -8.16
N LEU A 244 9.35 -0.39 -8.19
CA LEU A 244 9.28 0.58 -9.29
C LEU A 244 10.62 1.30 -9.51
N VAL A 245 11.27 1.76 -8.42
CA VAL A 245 12.60 2.39 -8.49
C VAL A 245 13.62 1.43 -9.07
N ASN A 246 13.67 0.18 -8.60
CA ASN A 246 14.62 -0.81 -9.11
C ASN A 246 14.34 -1.17 -10.58
N TYR A 247 13.07 -1.22 -10.97
CA TYR A 247 12.67 -1.55 -12.33
C TYR A 247 12.99 -0.42 -13.31
N LYS A 248 12.70 0.84 -12.96
CA LYS A 248 12.94 2.02 -13.81
C LYS A 248 14.34 2.59 -13.71
N CYS A 249 15.06 2.31 -12.62
CA CYS A 249 16.43 2.76 -12.36
C CYS A 249 17.31 1.59 -11.86
N PRO A 250 17.63 0.57 -12.70
CA PRO A 250 18.23 -0.68 -12.26
C PRO A 250 19.60 -0.57 -11.57
N LYS A 251 20.36 0.49 -11.86
CA LYS A 251 21.65 0.76 -11.20
C LYS A 251 21.49 1.49 -9.86
N CYS A 252 20.33 2.09 -9.60
CA CYS A 252 20.19 3.08 -8.54
C CYS A 252 20.34 2.47 -7.14
N LEU A 253 19.91 1.22 -6.94
CA LEU A 253 19.94 0.53 -5.66
C LEU A 253 21.06 -0.54 -5.58
N VAL A 254 21.89 -0.69 -6.62
CA VAL A 254 22.97 -1.68 -6.67
C VAL A 254 24.23 -1.10 -6.05
N LYS A 255 24.66 -1.65 -4.90
CA LYS A 255 25.83 -1.18 -4.10
C LYS A 255 25.79 0.30 -3.70
N LYS A 256 24.69 0.99 -3.95
CA LYS A 256 24.43 2.38 -3.61
C LYS A 256 23.06 2.45 -2.95
N SER A 257 22.93 3.30 -1.94
CA SER A 257 21.65 3.52 -1.26
C SER A 257 20.89 4.71 -1.84
N VAL A 258 19.57 4.66 -1.70
CA VAL A 258 18.66 5.81 -1.89
C VAL A 258 18.13 6.21 -0.52
N GLN A 259 18.01 7.52 -0.30
CA GLN A 259 17.37 8.06 0.90
C GLN A 259 15.84 8.04 0.72
N VAL A 260 15.13 7.41 1.66
CA VAL A 260 13.68 7.29 1.66
C VAL A 260 13.11 7.98 2.88
N ILE A 261 12.37 9.07 2.68
CA ILE A 261 11.58 9.71 3.74
C ILE A 261 10.27 8.92 3.90
N CYS A 262 10.11 8.32 5.08
CA CYS A 262 8.84 7.74 5.52
C CYS A 262 8.03 8.84 6.20
N LEU A 263 7.11 9.46 5.45
CA LEU A 263 6.31 10.57 5.94
C LEU A 263 5.09 10.02 6.69
N ARG A 264 5.16 10.03 8.01
CA ARG A 264 4.17 9.52 8.99
C ARG A 264 3.34 10.62 9.62
N ASN A 265 3.69 11.88 9.42
CA ASN A 265 2.89 12.99 9.90
C ASN A 265 3.08 14.20 8.99
N ARG A 266 1.95 14.81 8.61
CA ARG A 266 1.87 16.05 7.83
C ARG A 266 1.92 17.33 8.67
N SER A 267 1.81 17.20 9.99
CA SER A 267 1.86 18.31 10.93
C SER A 267 3.06 18.19 11.88
N SER A 268 3.76 19.30 12.06
CA SER A 268 4.81 19.42 13.08
C SER A 268 4.25 19.46 14.50
N ARG A 269 2.96 19.75 14.68
CA ARG A 269 2.40 20.14 15.99
C ARG A 269 1.86 19.00 16.86
N ASN A 270 1.75 17.76 16.36
CA ASN A 270 1.23 16.61 17.11
C ASN A 270 1.90 15.28 16.67
N GLN A 271 3.23 15.21 16.67
CA GLN A 271 3.95 14.00 16.28
C GLN A 271 3.92 12.95 17.40
N VAL A 272 2.96 12.03 17.34
CA VAL A 272 3.00 10.80 18.16
C VAL A 272 4.09 9.85 17.66
N THR A 273 4.35 9.85 16.35
CA THR A 273 5.41 9.07 15.71
C THR A 273 6.31 9.97 14.86
N PRO A 274 7.65 9.89 15.02
CA PRO A 274 8.57 10.68 14.21
C PRO A 274 8.62 10.19 12.78
N ASN A 275 8.73 11.13 11.84
CA ASN A 275 9.14 10.85 10.46
C ASN A 275 10.59 10.34 10.46
N ILE A 276 10.88 9.35 9.61
CA ILE A 276 12.21 8.74 9.52
C ILE A 276 12.77 8.80 8.10
N VAL A 277 14.09 8.75 8.00
CA VAL A 277 14.84 8.64 6.75
C VAL A 277 15.60 7.32 6.74
N LEU A 278 15.27 6.47 5.79
CA LEU A 278 15.92 5.18 5.57
C LEU A 278 16.89 5.29 4.41
N ALA A 279 18.14 4.86 4.60
CA ALA A 279 19.01 4.59 3.47
C ALA A 279 18.82 3.13 3.05
N VAL A 280 18.33 2.91 1.83
CA VAL A 280 17.93 1.58 1.34
C VAL A 280 18.73 1.20 0.11
N GLN A 281 19.20 -0.05 0.06
CA GLN A 281 19.88 -0.63 -1.10
C GLN A 281 19.37 -2.06 -1.38
N LEU A 282 19.72 -2.65 -2.52
CA LEU A 282 19.42 -4.06 -2.80
C LEU A 282 20.23 -4.99 -1.89
N SER A 283 19.59 -6.05 -1.38
CA SER A 283 20.28 -7.07 -0.56
C SER A 283 21.19 -7.98 -1.38
N GLN A 284 20.82 -8.24 -2.63
CA GLN A 284 21.52 -9.13 -3.55
C GLN A 284 21.39 -8.55 -4.97
N GLU A 285 22.44 -8.71 -5.78
CA GLU A 285 22.43 -8.41 -7.21
C GLU A 285 21.66 -9.49 -7.98
N LYS A 286 20.37 -9.67 -7.67
CA LYS A 286 19.48 -10.41 -8.56
C LYS A 286 18.83 -9.39 -9.47
N LYS A 287 19.15 -9.46 -10.77
CA LYS A 287 18.37 -8.76 -11.80
C LYS A 287 16.90 -9.13 -11.61
N ILE A 288 16.01 -8.14 -11.66
CA ILE A 288 14.59 -8.42 -11.91
C ILE A 288 14.57 -9.21 -13.22
N PRO A 289 13.91 -10.38 -13.29
CA PRO A 289 13.79 -11.11 -14.54
C PRO A 289 13.18 -10.17 -15.59
N ALA A 290 13.91 -9.89 -16.66
CA ALA A 290 13.32 -9.21 -17.80
C ALA A 290 12.32 -10.17 -18.45
N GLU A 291 11.16 -9.67 -18.87
CA GLU A 291 10.13 -10.47 -19.55
C GLU A 291 10.67 -11.21 -20.79
N GLU A 292 11.74 -10.69 -21.40
CA GLU A 292 12.35 -11.20 -22.62
C GLU A 292 13.24 -12.44 -22.43
N ASP A 293 13.67 -12.77 -21.20
CA ASP A 293 14.72 -13.78 -20.97
C ASP A 293 14.19 -15.14 -20.49
N GLY A 294 12.91 -15.45 -20.74
CA GLY A 294 12.26 -16.68 -20.25
C GLY A 294 12.28 -16.80 -18.71
N GLY A 295 12.43 -15.67 -18.02
CA GLY A 295 12.66 -15.57 -16.59
C GLY A 295 11.44 -15.99 -15.77
N GLY A 296 11.67 -16.83 -14.75
CA GLY A 296 10.63 -17.39 -13.89
C GLY A 296 9.66 -16.34 -13.34
N GLU A 297 8.40 -16.73 -13.22
CA GLU A 297 7.27 -15.91 -12.78
C GLU A 297 7.57 -15.13 -11.49
N ILE A 298 7.33 -13.80 -11.50
CA ILE A 298 7.49 -12.96 -10.32
C ILE A 298 6.49 -13.41 -9.26
N LYS A 299 7.00 -13.90 -8.13
CA LYS A 299 6.16 -14.30 -7.01
C LYS A 299 5.63 -13.08 -6.26
N PHE A 300 4.32 -13.05 -6.04
CA PHE A 300 3.66 -12.05 -5.19
C PHE A 300 3.33 -12.60 -3.80
N VAL A 301 3.36 -11.70 -2.82
CA VAL A 301 2.97 -11.95 -1.41
C VAL A 301 2.05 -10.85 -0.92
N GLY A 302 1.42 -11.05 0.25
CA GLY A 302 0.62 -10.01 0.89
C GLY A 302 -0.78 -10.44 1.36
N TRP A 303 -1.13 -11.73 1.33
CA TRP A 303 -2.35 -12.20 1.98
C TRP A 303 -2.33 -11.87 3.48
N GLU A 304 -3.43 -11.30 3.97
CA GLU A 304 -3.57 -10.93 5.37
C GLU A 304 -3.64 -12.17 6.27
N LYS A 305 -3.16 -12.06 7.51
CA LYS A 305 -3.38 -13.10 8.53
C LYS A 305 -4.75 -12.92 9.17
N ASN A 306 -5.41 -14.02 9.51
CA ASN A 306 -6.63 -14.01 10.31
C ASN A 306 -6.33 -13.68 11.79
N GLU A 307 -7.39 -13.63 12.60
CA GLU A 307 -7.34 -13.30 14.03
C GLU A 307 -6.49 -14.29 14.84
N ARG A 308 -6.22 -15.49 14.30
CA ARG A 308 -5.35 -16.52 14.88
C ARG A 308 -3.88 -16.40 14.41
N GLY A 309 -3.53 -15.36 13.66
CA GLY A 309 -2.20 -15.14 13.13
C GLY A 309 -1.79 -16.11 12.01
N LYS A 310 -2.75 -16.80 11.38
CA LYS A 310 -2.52 -17.74 10.27
C LYS A 310 -2.97 -17.12 8.95
N PHE A 311 -2.34 -17.51 7.84
CA PHE A 311 -2.82 -17.13 6.51
C PHE A 311 -4.11 -17.89 6.20
N GLY A 312 -5.23 -17.17 6.18
CA GLY A 312 -6.53 -17.74 5.90
C GLY A 312 -7.63 -16.68 5.94
N PRO A 313 -8.81 -17.02 5.41
CA PRO A 313 -9.95 -16.12 5.39
C PRO A 313 -10.46 -15.83 6.80
N ARG A 314 -11.13 -14.68 6.91
CA ARG A 314 -11.93 -14.25 8.06
C ARG A 314 -13.42 -14.45 7.79
N HIS A 315 -14.22 -14.36 8.84
CA HIS A 315 -15.67 -14.53 8.77
C HIS A 315 -16.36 -13.50 9.68
N VAL A 316 -17.44 -12.91 9.18
CA VAL A 316 -18.35 -12.08 9.98
C VAL A 316 -19.80 -12.51 9.74
N SER A 317 -20.60 -12.52 10.81
CA SER A 317 -22.05 -12.69 10.73
C SER A 317 -22.69 -11.34 11.06
N LEU A 318 -23.56 -10.86 10.17
CA LEU A 318 -24.31 -9.62 10.35
C LEU A 318 -25.80 -9.86 10.54
N LYS A 319 -26.17 -11.09 10.93
CA LYS A 319 -27.56 -11.49 11.08
C LYS A 319 -28.36 -10.55 11.98
N GLU A 320 -27.80 -10.13 13.12
CA GLU A 320 -28.50 -9.24 14.05
C GLU A 320 -28.75 -7.84 13.50
N THR A 321 -27.97 -7.39 12.52
CA THR A 321 -28.07 -6.02 11.97
C THR A 321 -28.61 -5.98 10.53
N MET A 322 -28.72 -7.12 9.85
CA MET A 322 -29.19 -7.23 8.47
C MET A 322 -30.48 -8.03 8.31
N ASP A 323 -30.80 -8.96 9.22
CA ASP A 323 -31.98 -9.81 9.09
C ASP A 323 -33.26 -9.00 9.42
N PRO A 324 -34.18 -8.78 8.45
CA PRO A 324 -35.40 -8.01 8.69
C PRO A 324 -36.24 -8.54 9.85
N THR A 325 -36.21 -9.87 10.07
CA THR A 325 -36.96 -10.50 11.16
C THR A 325 -36.36 -10.14 12.52
N ARG A 326 -35.02 -10.07 12.60
CA ARG A 326 -34.30 -9.68 13.82
C ARG A 326 -34.45 -8.19 14.10
N LEU A 327 -34.29 -7.35 13.08
CA LEU A 327 -34.47 -5.90 13.18
C LEU A 327 -35.88 -5.54 13.67
N ALA A 328 -36.92 -6.23 13.17
CA ALA A 328 -38.28 -6.06 13.65
C ALA A 328 -38.44 -6.45 15.12
N SER A 329 -37.87 -7.58 15.56
CA SER A 329 -37.91 -7.96 16.99
C SER A 329 -37.16 -6.99 17.90
N SER A 330 -35.99 -6.48 17.49
CA SER A 330 -35.20 -5.54 18.29
C SER A 330 -35.76 -4.12 18.33
N SER A 331 -36.74 -3.79 17.49
CA SER A 331 -37.41 -2.48 17.50
C SER A 331 -38.65 -2.44 18.40
N ILE A 332 -39.08 -3.61 18.89
CA ILE A 332 -40.27 -3.78 19.74
C ILE A 332 -39.89 -3.80 21.23
N ASP A 333 -38.62 -4.10 21.54
CA ASP A 333 -38.03 -4.03 22.89
C ASP A 333 -37.52 -2.62 23.24
#